data_AF-F4T080-F1
#
_entry.id   AF-F4T080-F1
#
_cell.length_a   1.000
_cell.length_b   1.000
_cell.length_c   1.000
_cell.angle_alpha   90.00
_cell.angle_beta   90.00
_cell.angle_gamma   90.00
#
_symmetry.space_group_name_H-M   'P 1'
#
loop_
_entity.id
_entity.type
_entity.pdbx_description
1 polymer ?
#
loop_
_entity_poly.entity_id
_entity_poly.type
_entity_poly.pdbx_seq_one_letter_code
_entity_poly.pdbx_strand_id
1 'polypeptide(L)'
;MMSTCPIFDRIEELAWSRHYQKIVREEKETELADDLEKGLPQHLFESLCIDHLQRHGASKQAISRAFDDDVEFQERVAEHIRYMVETIARHQVDIDSEV
;
A
#
# COMPACT_ATOMS: atom_id res chain seq x y z
N MET A 1 25.62 -11.02 35.06
CA MET A 1 24.45 -11.38 35.90
C MET A 1 23.81 -12.59 35.23
N MET A 2 23.75 -13.72 35.94
CA MET A 2 23.24 -14.99 35.43
C MET A 2 21.71 -14.90 35.27
N SER A 3 21.19 -15.03 34.06
CA SER A 3 19.74 -15.20 33.84
C SER A 3 19.31 -16.55 34.40
N THR A 4 18.35 -16.54 35.33
CA THR A 4 18.06 -17.63 36.28
C THR A 4 16.93 -18.57 35.87
N CYS A 5 16.54 -18.66 34.59
CA CYS A 5 15.55 -19.67 34.18
C CYS A 5 15.66 -20.05 32.68
N PRO A 6 16.09 -21.27 32.32
CA PRO A 6 16.23 -21.69 30.91
C PRO A 6 14.90 -21.72 30.13
N ILE A 7 13.77 -21.73 30.84
CA ILE A 7 12.43 -21.61 30.25
C ILE A 7 12.16 -20.15 29.81
N PHE A 8 12.67 -19.18 30.57
CA PHE A 8 12.54 -17.76 30.25
C PHE A 8 13.38 -17.40 29.02
N ASP A 9 14.61 -17.89 28.93
CA ASP A 9 15.49 -17.70 27.76
C ASP A 9 14.82 -18.23 26.47
N ARG A 10 14.19 -19.42 26.53
CA ARG A 10 13.47 -20.00 25.38
C ARG A 10 12.22 -19.22 24.98
N ILE A 11 11.52 -18.64 25.95
CA ILE A 11 10.34 -17.80 25.71
C ILE A 11 10.75 -16.47 25.05
N GLU A 12 11.85 -15.88 25.51
CA GLU A 12 12.41 -14.67 24.90
C GLU A 12 12.86 -14.96 23.47
N GLU A 13 13.63 -16.01 23.20
CA GLU A 13 14.04 -16.39 21.84
C GLU A 13 12.86 -16.58 20.87
N LEU A 14 11.76 -17.20 21.33
CA LEU A 14 10.53 -17.35 20.55
C LEU A 14 9.77 -16.02 20.37
N ALA A 15 9.81 -15.12 21.35
CA ALA A 15 9.24 -13.79 21.23
C ALA A 15 10.03 -12.94 20.21
N TRP A 16 11.36 -12.98 20.26
CA TRP A 16 12.25 -12.37 19.29
C TRP A 16 12.00 -12.92 17.88
N SER A 17 11.94 -14.25 17.73
CA SER A 17 11.70 -14.89 16.42
C SER A 17 10.37 -14.46 15.79
N ARG A 18 9.29 -14.40 16.59
CA ARG A 18 7.98 -13.91 16.12
C ARG A 18 8.00 -12.42 15.77
N HIS A 19 8.72 -11.62 16.56
CA HIS A 19 8.86 -10.19 16.29
C HIS A 19 9.61 -9.93 14.98
N TYR A 20 10.72 -10.62 14.74
CA TYR A 20 11.46 -10.55 13.48
C TYR A 20 10.63 -11.02 12.30
N GLN A 21 9.87 -12.11 12.44
CA GLN A 21 8.97 -12.56 11.37
C GLN A 21 7.92 -11.51 11.01
N LYS A 22 7.39 -10.79 12.01
CA LYS A 22 6.43 -9.71 11.79
C LYS A 22 7.08 -8.54 11.03
N ILE A 23 8.30 -8.14 11.41
CA ILE A 23 9.03 -7.06 10.72
C ILE A 23 9.30 -7.44 9.27
N VAL A 24 9.81 -8.66 9.01
CA VAL A 24 10.09 -9.13 7.65
C VAL A 24 8.83 -9.14 6.78
N ARG A 25 7.68 -9.47 7.38
CA ARG A 25 6.39 -9.41 6.70
C ARG A 25 6.00 -7.96 6.37
N GLU A 26 6.09 -7.05 7.34
CA GLU A 26 5.76 -5.62 7.16
C GLU A 26 6.70 -4.95 6.13
N GLU A 27 7.98 -5.30 6.13
CA GLU A 27 8.94 -4.84 5.11
C GLU A 27 8.55 -5.32 3.72
N LYS A 28 8.23 -6.62 3.56
CA LYS A 28 7.75 -7.16 2.27
C LYS A 28 6.47 -6.50 1.79
N GLU A 29 5.51 -6.25 2.69
CA GLU A 29 4.27 -5.53 2.36
C GLU A 29 4.58 -4.12 1.86
N THR A 30 5.51 -3.42 2.50
CA THR A 30 5.91 -2.05 2.14
C THR A 30 6.66 -2.00 0.81
N GLU A 31 7.62 -2.90 0.60
CA GLU A 31 8.38 -3.01 -0.66
C GLU A 31 7.44 -3.30 -1.84
N LEU A 32 6.51 -4.23 -1.66
CA LEU A 32 5.53 -4.55 -2.70
C LEU A 32 4.58 -3.37 -2.96
N ALA A 33 4.13 -2.67 -1.91
CA ALA A 33 3.29 -1.48 -2.05
C ALA A 33 4.00 -0.38 -2.85
N ASP A 34 5.28 -0.12 -2.58
CA ASP A 34 6.08 0.88 -3.31
C ASP A 34 6.22 0.53 -4.79
N ASP A 35 6.39 -0.74 -5.13
CA ASP A 35 6.47 -1.19 -6.53
C ASP A 35 5.12 -1.13 -7.25
N LEU A 36 4.03 -1.45 -6.55
CA LEU A 36 2.67 -1.30 -7.07
C LEU A 36 2.28 0.17 -7.27
N GLU A 37 2.73 1.07 -6.39
CA GLU A 37 2.49 2.51 -6.50
C GLU A 37 3.10 3.08 -7.77
N LYS A 38 4.34 2.68 -8.11
CA LYS A 38 5.01 3.05 -9.37
C LYS A 38 4.23 2.57 -10.59
N GLY A 39 3.51 1.45 -10.47
CA GLY A 39 2.68 0.89 -11.53
C GLY A 39 1.33 1.61 -11.75
N LEU A 40 0.90 2.45 -10.80
CA LEU A 40 -0.39 3.14 -10.83
C LEU A 40 -0.24 4.66 -10.77
N PRO A 41 0.33 5.29 -11.82
CA PRO A 41 0.44 6.74 -11.88
C PRO A 41 -0.94 7.42 -12.05
N GLN A 42 -1.07 8.63 -11.50
CA GLN A 42 -2.34 9.38 -11.44
C GLN A 42 -3.01 9.61 -12.80
N HIS A 43 -2.23 9.76 -13.89
CA HIS A 43 -2.76 9.96 -15.24
C HIS A 43 -3.58 8.76 -15.77
N LEU A 44 -3.39 7.56 -15.22
CA LEU A 44 -4.25 6.41 -15.55
C LEU A 44 -5.67 6.62 -15.02
N PHE A 45 -5.81 7.20 -13.82
CA PHE A 45 -7.10 7.57 -13.25
C PHE A 45 -7.73 8.73 -14.03
N GLU A 46 -6.94 9.72 -14.45
CA GLU A 46 -7.43 10.78 -15.33
C GLU A 46 -7.99 10.20 -16.64
N SER A 47 -7.24 9.30 -17.29
CA SER A 47 -7.65 8.64 -18.53
C SER A 47 -8.95 7.83 -18.34
N LEU A 48 -9.04 7.08 -17.24
CA LEU A 48 -10.24 6.32 -16.88
C LEU A 48 -11.45 7.25 -16.70
N CYS A 49 -11.26 8.38 -16.02
CA CYS A 49 -12.29 9.40 -15.84
C CYS A 49 -12.71 10.01 -17.18
N ILE A 50 -11.76 10.33 -18.08
CA ILE A 50 -12.05 10.85 -19.42
C ILE A 50 -12.92 9.87 -20.21
N ASP A 51 -12.58 8.59 -20.20
CA ASP A 51 -13.29 7.58 -20.99
C ASP A 51 -14.73 7.33 -20.51
N HIS A 52 -14.97 7.39 -19.20
CA HIS A 52 -16.25 7.01 -18.61
C HIS A 52 -17.12 8.22 -18.28
N LEU A 53 -16.56 9.29 -17.71
CA LEU A 53 -17.33 10.44 -17.24
C LEU A 53 -17.76 11.38 -18.37
N GLN A 54 -17.10 11.35 -19.54
CA GLN A 54 -17.53 12.11 -20.71
C GLN A 54 -18.95 11.74 -21.14
N ARG A 55 -19.31 10.46 -21.08
CA ARG A 55 -20.66 9.97 -21.41
C ARG A 55 -21.71 10.41 -20.38
N HIS A 56 -21.26 10.81 -19.19
CA HIS A 56 -22.10 11.29 -18.09
C HIS A 56 -22.15 12.83 -18.00
N GLY A 57 -21.60 13.54 -19.00
CA GLY A 57 -21.69 15.01 -19.09
C GLY A 57 -20.51 15.77 -18.50
N ALA A 58 -19.46 15.08 -18.02
CA ALA A 58 -18.23 15.75 -17.62
C ALA A 58 -17.40 16.13 -18.86
N SER A 59 -17.03 17.41 -19.01
CA SER A 59 -16.14 17.80 -20.09
C SER A 59 -14.72 17.31 -19.82
N LYS A 60 -13.94 17.03 -20.87
CA LYS A 60 -12.52 16.70 -20.75
C LYS A 60 -11.76 17.74 -19.92
N GLN A 61 -12.05 19.02 -20.16
CA GLN A 61 -11.42 20.14 -19.46
C GLN A 61 -11.72 20.14 -17.96
N ALA A 62 -12.93 19.77 -17.54
CA ALA A 62 -13.25 19.69 -16.12
C ALA A 62 -12.45 18.58 -15.42
N ILE A 63 -12.24 17.45 -16.11
CA ILE A 63 -11.48 16.31 -15.60
C ILE A 63 -9.99 16.67 -15.51
N SER A 64 -9.38 17.14 -16.60
CA SER A 64 -7.96 17.52 -16.59
C SER A 64 -7.70 18.64 -15.58
N ARG A 65 -8.63 19.58 -15.39
CA ARG A 65 -8.49 20.63 -14.35
C ARG A 65 -8.44 20.06 -12.93
N ALA A 66 -9.20 19.00 -12.63
CA ALA A 66 -9.11 18.34 -11.33
C ALA A 66 -7.78 17.58 -11.16
N PHE A 67 -7.27 16.95 -12.21
CA PHE A 67 -6.05 16.15 -12.15
C PHE A 67 -4.75 16.94 -12.34
N ASP A 68 -4.78 18.11 -12.97
CA ASP A 68 -3.59 18.93 -13.28
C ASP A 68 -3.48 20.20 -12.41
N ASP A 69 -4.60 20.89 -12.16
CA ASP A 69 -4.60 22.22 -11.52
C ASP A 69 -4.99 22.18 -10.02
N ASP A 70 -5.72 21.15 -9.58
CA ASP A 70 -6.21 21.02 -8.21
C ASP A 70 -5.26 20.15 -7.36
N VAL A 71 -4.37 20.84 -6.64
CA VAL A 71 -3.36 20.19 -5.78
C VAL A 71 -4.01 19.38 -4.65
N GLU A 72 -5.11 19.84 -4.06
CA GLU A 72 -5.80 19.12 -3.00
C GLU A 72 -6.38 17.80 -3.54
N PHE A 73 -6.92 17.83 -4.76
CA PHE A 73 -7.39 16.63 -5.41
C PHE A 73 -6.24 15.66 -5.72
N GLN A 74 -5.11 16.15 -6.25
CA GLN A 74 -3.92 15.34 -6.53
C GLN A 74 -3.38 14.67 -5.27
N GLU A 75 -3.29 15.39 -4.15
CA GLU A 75 -2.82 14.85 -2.87
C GLU A 75 -3.75 13.74 -2.37
N ARG A 76 -5.06 13.97 -2.39
CA ARG A 76 -6.05 12.96 -1.97
C ARG A 76 -6.07 11.73 -2.87
N VAL A 77 -5.85 11.90 -4.17
CA VAL A 77 -5.72 10.77 -5.10
C VAL A 77 -4.44 10.01 -4.82
N ALA A 78 -3.31 10.68 -4.55
CA ALA A 78 -2.07 10.00 -4.16
C ALA A 78 -2.25 9.18 -2.87
N GLU A 79 -2.85 9.77 -1.83
CA GLU A 79 -3.17 9.06 -0.59
C GLU A 79 -4.08 7.85 -0.82
N HIS A 80 -5.08 8.00 -1.71
CA HIS A 80 -5.96 6.90 -2.04
C HIS A 80 -5.25 5.78 -2.81
N ILE A 81 -4.38 6.12 -3.77
CA ILE A 81 -3.53 5.15 -4.48
C ILE A 81 -2.67 4.41 -3.47
N ARG A 82 -2.03 5.12 -2.53
CA ARG A 82 -1.22 4.52 -1.47
C ARG A 82 -2.03 3.52 -0.65
N TYR A 83 -3.21 3.92 -0.18
CA TYR A 83 -4.10 3.03 0.55
C TYR A 83 -4.51 1.78 -0.26
N MET A 84 -4.81 1.94 -1.54
CA MET A 84 -5.15 0.83 -2.43
C MET A 84 -3.99 -0.16 -2.57
N VAL A 85 -2.79 0.32 -2.86
CA VAL A 85 -1.63 -0.55 -3.08
C VAL A 85 -1.18 -1.24 -1.79
N GLU A 86 -1.23 -0.57 -0.64
CA GLU A 86 -0.94 -1.20 0.66
C GLU A 86 -1.95 -2.29 0.99
N THR A 87 -3.24 -2.07 0.68
CA THR A 87 -4.28 -3.07 0.91
C THR A 87 -4.09 -4.29 0.00
N ILE A 88 -3.76 -4.07 -1.28
CA ILE A 88 -3.46 -5.15 -2.23
C ILE A 88 -2.20 -5.90 -1.80
N ALA A 89 -1.13 -5.19 -1.44
CA ALA A 89 0.13 -5.77 -1.00
C ALA A 89 -0.04 -6.64 0.25
N ARG A 90 -0.81 -6.17 1.23
CA ARG A 90 -1.14 -6.96 2.43
C ARG A 90 -1.83 -8.27 2.08
N HIS A 91 -2.85 -8.21 1.22
CA HIS A 91 -3.54 -9.42 0.77
C HIS A 91 -2.62 -10.35 -0.03
N GLN A 92 -1.71 -9.81 -0.85
CA GLN A 92 -0.74 -10.62 -1.58
C GLN A 92 0.23 -11.34 -0.64
N VAL A 93 0.74 -10.65 0.38
CA VAL A 93 1.64 -11.24 1.38
C VAL A 93 0.92 -12.28 2.25
N ASP A 94 -0.35 -12.06 2.58
CA ASP A 94 -1.18 -13.06 3.25
C ASP A 94 -1.30 -14.34 2.39
N ILE A 95 -1.61 -14.20 1.09
CA ILE A 95 -1.67 -15.34 0.15
C ILE A 95 -0.34 -16.07 0.07
N ASP A 96 0.78 -15.36 -0.04
CA ASP A 96 2.12 -15.94 -0.13
C ASP A 96 2.54 -16.65 1.17
N SER A 97 1.90 -16.32 2.30
CA SER A 97 2.15 -16.93 3.62
C SER A 97 1.27 -18.16 3.89
N GLU A 98 0.18 -18.35 3.14
CA GLU A 98 -0.73 -19.50 3.24
C GLU A 98 -0.25 -20.73 2.44
N VAL A 99 0.78 -20.57 1.60
CA VAL A 99 1.38 -21.60 0.71
C VAL A 99 2.55 -22.32 1.40
#